data_AF-A0A7Z9C4I7-F1
#
_entry.id   AF-A0A7Z9C4I7-F1
#
_cell.length_a   1.000
_cell.length_b   1.000
_cell.length_c   1.000
_cell.angle_alpha   90.00
_cell.angle_beta   90.00
_cell.angle_gamma   90.00
#
_symmetry.space_group_name_H-M   'P 1'
#
loop_
_entity.id
_entity.type
_entity.pdbx_description
1 polymer ?
#
loop_
_entity_poly.entity_id
_entity_poly.type
_entity_poly.pdbx_seq_one_letter_code
_entity_poly.pdbx_strand_id
1 'polypeptide(L)' 'MSDFMSDEDRMIEIYIKHRNLKRFVIKKLKEEGINCQETTKNDPKGDILIINPEDSPRVKEIINQMQNQSN' A
#
# COMPACT_ATOMS: atom_id res chain seq x y z
N MET A 1 -7.29 -15.95 28.36
CA MET A 1 -6.07 -15.13 28.24
C MET A 1 -6.53 -13.80 27.70
N SER A 2 -6.61 -12.76 28.52
CA SER A 2 -6.95 -11.41 28.04
C SER A 2 -5.72 -10.88 27.32
N ASP A 3 -5.78 -10.80 25.98
CA ASP A 3 -4.79 -10.12 25.15
C ASP A 3 -4.76 -8.64 25.55
N PHE A 4 -3.87 -8.30 26.48
CA PHE A 4 -3.67 -6.94 26.92
C PHE A 4 -2.77 -6.26 25.88
N MET A 5 -3.36 -5.90 24.74
CA MET A 5 -2.65 -5.13 23.71
C MET A 5 -2.37 -3.72 24.25
N SER A 6 -1.08 -3.41 24.42
CA SER A 6 -0.61 -2.07 24.69
C SER A 6 -0.91 -1.15 23.50
N ASP A 7 -0.94 0.15 23.74
CA ASP A 7 -0.94 1.15 22.65
C ASP A 7 0.24 0.92 21.70
N GLU A 8 1.39 0.47 22.20
CA GLU A 8 2.54 0.09 21.39
C GLU A 8 2.24 -1.11 20.48
N ASP A 9 1.57 -2.15 20.98
CA ASP A 9 1.19 -3.33 20.19
C ASP A 9 0.20 -2.96 19.08
N ARG A 10 -0.77 -2.09 19.37
CA ARG A 10 -1.71 -1.57 18.36
C ARG A 10 -0.99 -0.81 17.26
N MET A 11 -0.01 0.02 17.63
CA MET A 11 0.80 0.74 16.66
C MET A 11 1.61 -0.23 15.79
N ILE A 12 2.24 -1.24 16.39
CA ILE A 12 2.95 -2.30 15.65
C ILE A 12 2.00 -3.01 14.67
N GLU A 13 0.80 -3.38 15.09
CA GLU A 13 -0.20 -4.00 14.20
C GLU A 13 -0.59 -3.09 13.03
N ILE A 14 -0.80 -1.79 13.27
CA ILE A 14 -1.10 -0.82 12.22
C ILE A 14 0.06 -0.74 11.22
N TYR A 15 1.31 -0.67 11.71
CA TYR A 15 2.49 -0.66 10.84
C TYR A 15 2.64 -1.94 10.03
N ILE A 16 2.36 -3.10 10.62
CA ILE A 16 2.38 -4.39 9.91
C ILE A 16 1.31 -4.42 8.82
N LYS A 17 0.07 -4.01 9.13
CA LYS A 17 -1.03 -3.91 8.16
C LYS A 17 -0.67 -2.98 7.01
N HIS A 18 -0.14 -1.79 7.33
CA HIS A 18 0.31 -0.81 6.32
C HIS A 18 1.40 -1.39 5.41
N ARG A 19 2.43 -2.03 6.00
CA ARG A 19 3.50 -2.69 5.24
C ARG A 19 2.96 -3.78 4.31
N ASN A 20 2.04 -4.62 4.78
CA ASN A 20 1.47 -5.69 3.99
C ASN A 20 0.61 -5.14 2.84
N LEU A 21 -0.18 -4.11 3.10
CA LEU A 21 -0.97 -3.43 2.08
C LEU A 21 -0.09 -2.83 0.98
N LYS A 22 0.99 -2.13 1.35
CA LYS A 22 1.95 -1.57 0.39
C LYS A 22 2.57 -2.62 -0.51
N ARG A 23 3.06 -3.71 0.08
CA ARG A 23 3.62 -4.84 -0.67
C ARG A 23 2.61 -5.45 -1.63
N PHE A 24 1.35 -5.58 -1.20
CA PHE A 24 0.28 -6.11 -2.03
C PHE A 24 -0.02 -5.20 -3.24
N VAL A 25 -0.13 -3.89 -3.02
CA VAL A 25 -0.34 -2.91 -4.10
C VAL A 25 0.82 -2.95 -5.10
N ILE A 26 2.06 -2.91 -4.63
CA ILE A 26 3.24 -2.94 -5.52
C ILE A 26 3.30 -4.23 -6.34
N LYS A 27 2.97 -5.37 -5.72
CA LYS A 27 2.91 -6.64 -6.44
C LYS A 27 1.87 -6.56 -7.57
N LYS A 28 0.67 -6.05 -7.27
CA LYS A 28 -0.41 -5.88 -8.25
C LYS A 28 -0.02 -4.95 -9.40
N LEU A 29 0.59 -3.82 -9.08
CA LEU A 29 1.08 -2.88 -10.10
C LEU A 29 2.13 -3.54 -11.01
N LYS A 30 3.06 -4.33 -10.45
CA LYS A 30 4.04 -5.07 -11.24
C LYS A 30 3.40 -6.17 -12.11
N GLU A 31 2.37 -6.87 -11.61
CA GLU A 31 1.61 -7.85 -12.40
C GLU A 31 0.95 -7.20 -13.63
N GLU A 32 0.49 -5.95 -13.50
CA GLU A 32 -0.11 -5.15 -14.58
C GLU A 32 0.92 -4.44 -15.49
N GLY A 33 2.22 -4.68 -15.25
CA GLY A 33 3.33 -4.10 -16.02
C GLY A 33 3.67 -2.65 -15.65
N ILE A 34 3.18 -2.13 -14.53
CA ILE A 34 3.42 -0.76 -14.09
C ILE A 34 4.69 -0.69 -13.24
N ASN A 35 5.65 0.12 -13.70
CA ASN A 35 6.88 0.38 -12.97
C ASN A 35 6.63 1.31 -11.78
N CYS A 36 6.81 0.78 -10.58
CA CYS A 36 6.63 1.48 -9.31
C CYS A 36 7.74 1.12 -8.31
N GLN A 37 7.98 2.03 -7.36
CA GLN A 37 8.96 1.89 -6.29
C GLN A 37 8.37 2.31 -4.94
N GLU A 38 8.83 1.69 -3.85
CA GLU A 38 8.55 2.18 -2.50
C GLU A 38 9.30 3.48 -2.26
N THR A 39 8.62 4.48 -1.71
CA THR A 39 9.31 5.66 -1.20
C THR A 39 9.96 5.35 0.14
N THR A 40 10.96 6.15 0.53
CA THR A 40 11.68 5.95 1.79
C THR A 40 11.19 6.93 2.86
N LYS A 41 11.22 6.52 4.13
CA LYS A 41 11.06 7.38 5.32
C LYS A 41 9.82 8.31 5.32
N ASN A 42 8.61 7.76 5.11
CA ASN A 42 7.36 8.53 5.13
C ASN A 42 7.44 9.77 4.22
N ASP A 43 7.78 9.55 2.95
CA ASP A 43 7.81 10.65 1.99
C ASP A 43 6.46 11.37 2.00
N PRO A 44 6.44 12.72 2.12
CA PRO A 44 5.18 13.48 2.18
C PRO A 44 4.34 13.36 0.90
N LYS A 45 4.93 12.88 -0.21
CA LYS A 45 4.23 12.61 -1.46
C LYS A 45 3.54 11.24 -1.49
N GLY A 46 3.70 10.43 -0.44
CA GLY A 46 3.07 9.14 -0.25
C GLY A 46 4.04 7.97 -0.29
N ASP A 47 3.53 6.77 -0.04
CA ASP A 47 4.33 5.56 0.16
C ASP A 47 4.81 4.84 -1.12
N ILE A 48 4.21 5.16 -2.27
CA ILE A 48 4.48 4.50 -3.55
C ILE A 48 4.73 5.55 -4.62
N LEU A 49 5.89 5.46 -5.28
CA LEU A 49 6.25 6.28 -6.42
C LEU A 49 5.97 5.52 -7.71
N ILE A 50 5.12 6.10 -8.57
CA ILE A 50 4.92 5.63 -9.94
C ILE A 50 5.99 6.28 -10.80
N ILE A 51 6.76 5.48 -11.55
CA ILE A 51 7.88 5.99 -12.34
C ILE A 51 7.41 6.71 -13.59
N ASN A 52 6.34 6.22 -14.22
CA ASN A 52 5.76 6.80 -15.42
C ASN A 52 4.47 7.56 -15.08
N PRO A 53 4.37 8.88 -15.33
CA PRO A 53 3.15 9.64 -15.06
C PRO A 53 1.95 9.19 -15.93
N GLU A 54 2.21 8.61 -17.10
CA GLU A 54 1.20 8.07 -18.01
C GLU A 54 0.44 6.87 -17.42
N ASP A 55 1.06 6.15 -16.47
CA ASP A 55 0.42 5.03 -15.78
C ASP A 55 -0.52 5.50 -14.65
N SER A 56 -0.51 6.80 -14.29
CA SER A 56 -1.31 7.34 -13.18
C SER A 56 -2.82 7.03 -13.28
N PRO A 57 -3.49 7.17 -14.44
CA PRO A 57 -4.90 6.79 -14.58
C PRO A 57 -5.12 5.29 -14.36
N ARG A 58 -4.25 4.43 -14.91
CA ARG A 58 -4.34 2.97 -14.76
C ARG A 58 -4.14 2.54 -13.31
N VAL A 59 -3.18 3.14 -12.60
CA VAL A 59 -2.97 2.89 -11.17
C VAL A 59 -4.23 3.22 -10.37
N LYS A 60 -4.89 4.34 -10.69
CA LYS A 60 -6.13 4.74 -10.01
C LYS A 60 -7.27 3.75 -10.24
N GLU A 61 -7.40 3.21 -11.46
CA GLU A 61 -8.38 2.17 -11.76
C GLU A 61 -8.11 0.87 -10.99
N ILE A 62 -6.86 0.41 -10.97
CA ILE A 62 -6.46 -0.79 -10.22
C ILE A 62 -6.78 -0.62 -8.72
N ILE A 63 -6.45 0.53 -8.12
CA ILE A 63 -6.75 0.81 -6.71
C ILE A 63 -8.27 0.80 -6.47
N ASN A 64 -9.06 1.42 -7.36
CA ASN A 64 -10.52 1.40 -7.25
C ASN A 64 -11.08 -0.02 -7.33
N GLN A 65 -10.57 -0.86 -8.23
CA GLN A 65 -10.98 -2.26 -8.35
C GLN A 65 -10.67 -3.04 -7.06
N MET A 66 -9.48 -2.83 -6.47
CA MET A 66 -9.08 -3.46 -5.21
C MET A 66 -10.00 -3.04 -4.04
N GLN A 67 -10.39 -1.76 -3.97
CA GLN A 67 -11.33 -1.26 -2.96
C GLN A 67 -12.73 -1.87 -3.14
N ASN A 68 -13.22 -1.96 -4.39
CA ASN A 68 -14.54 -2.53 -4.68
C ASN A 68 -14.61 -4.05 -4.47
N GLN A 69 -13.49 -4.78 -4.61
CA GLN A 69 -13.43 -6.21 -4.31
C GLN A 69 -13.35 -6.53 -2.81
N SER A 70 -13.05 -5.53 -1.99
CA SER A 70 -12.91 -5.69 -0.54
C SER A 70 -14.19 -5.33 0.24
N ASN A 71 -15.26 -4.93 -0.46
CA ASN A 71 -16.60 -4.64 0.08
C ASN A 71 -17.57 -5.82 -0.12
#